data_AF-A0A6N6JV80-F1
#
_entry.id   AF-A0A6N6JV80-F1
#
_cell.length_a   1.000
_cell.length_b   1.000
_cell.length_c   1.000
_cell.angle_alpha   90.00
_cell.angle_beta   90.00
_cell.angle_gamma   90.00
#
_symmetry.space_group_name_H-M   'P 1'
#
loop_
_entity.id
_entity.type
_entity.pdbx_description
1 polymer ?
#
loop_
_entity_poly.entity_id
_entity_poly.type
_entity_poly.pdbx_seq_one_letter_code
_entity_poly.pdbx_strand_id
1 'polypeptide(L)'
;MFKPGFRHAAALLFLGLWTLGTVALTLHLSPRQPARDNTQAAPAEEVAFAEPSSPRLPKRSPEPSPSPEATAPAEDPVKSEPAPAPSSEVKPPRAPKAAWQGTASDRFDDPANWEGGLPDEGADLVVRAGTQRLALPAQSRFGSVLIEAGARLSAGAGTILVSGNWENLGTFEPGTATVEFSGSNQTVYGKTAFFRTRFSGGIKRLAEGSDLSTHSRGNAKVGEAGLVVEAGTTLLVERGARCTISNAYGFQVAGRLEIDGGTFTCEVCNGGHSGWEDSWLDGSELVLRSGTFRAGGDADFCGASITVYGGSLEVDDDIWHSGTRLEIAGGTVRNRTSGAMFQISGVVLMSGGTLIAHQTGQRGLRISQDASFSASGGTLELAGASLSSGSREDIGTENEGGIWLGTSIQVHDFKISASTYINAHSAASAALAVHGTLAIARGKCFDARGFRVLATVPASPDQGEFLP
;
A
#
# COMPACT_ATOMS: atom_id res chain seq x y z
N MET A 1 -10.98 47.94 -29.88
CA MET A 1 -10.55 47.06 -31.00
C MET A 1 -9.04 47.08 -31.04
N PHE A 2 -8.37 46.08 -30.45
CA PHE A 2 -7.70 44.96 -31.14
C PHE A 2 -6.56 45.47 -32.06
N LYS A 3 -5.27 45.14 -31.90
CA LYS A 3 -4.56 43.98 -31.30
C LYS A 3 -3.05 44.33 -31.29
N PRO A 4 -2.20 43.69 -30.46
CA PRO A 4 -0.92 43.24 -30.98
C PRO A 4 -0.70 41.75 -30.71
N GLY A 5 -0.19 41.04 -31.71
CA GLY A 5 0.29 39.66 -31.62
C GLY A 5 1.59 39.57 -32.44
N PHE A 6 2.71 39.17 -31.80
CA PHE A 6 3.20 37.80 -31.63
C PHE A 6 4.16 37.41 -32.77
N ARG A 7 5.47 37.19 -32.53
CA ARG A 7 6.22 35.90 -32.50
C ARG A 7 7.64 36.22 -33.08
N HIS A 8 8.80 35.60 -32.79
CA HIS A 8 9.21 34.31 -32.22
C HIS A 8 10.75 34.28 -31.97
N ALA A 9 11.18 33.36 -31.07
CA ALA A 9 12.41 32.52 -31.07
C ALA A 9 13.79 33.20 -30.92
N ALA A 10 14.88 32.60 -30.45
CA ALA A 10 15.25 31.21 -30.11
C ALA A 10 16.44 31.21 -29.10
N ALA A 11 16.76 30.02 -28.59
CA ALA A 11 17.74 29.70 -27.54
C ALA A 11 19.20 29.50 -27.99
N LEU A 12 20.15 29.55 -27.03
CA LEU A 12 21.29 28.62 -26.76
C LEU A 12 22.34 29.36 -25.89
N LEU A 13 22.58 29.04 -24.60
CA LEU A 13 23.29 27.91 -23.97
C LEU A 13 24.82 28.12 -23.90
N PHE A 14 25.38 28.25 -22.69
CA PHE A 14 26.63 27.57 -22.26
C PHE A 14 26.94 27.70 -20.74
N LEU A 15 27.24 26.53 -20.17
CA LEU A 15 28.02 26.14 -18.99
C LEU A 15 27.73 26.62 -17.54
N GLY A 16 27.55 25.63 -16.67
CA GLY A 16 27.79 25.70 -15.23
C GLY A 16 27.64 24.32 -14.58
N LEU A 17 28.74 23.57 -14.48
CA LEU A 17 28.83 22.36 -13.65
C LEU A 17 28.49 22.69 -12.19
N TRP A 18 27.66 21.87 -11.54
CA TRP A 18 27.70 21.68 -10.10
C TRP A 18 27.63 20.18 -9.80
N THR A 19 28.70 19.66 -9.22
CA THR A 19 28.73 18.39 -8.49
C THR A 19 28.16 18.63 -7.10
N LEU A 20 27.01 18.02 -6.79
CA LEU A 20 26.50 17.93 -5.42
C LEU A 20 27.25 16.79 -4.70
N GLY A 21 28.06 17.16 -3.72
CA GLY A 21 28.65 16.22 -2.77
C GLY A 21 27.58 15.68 -1.84
N THR A 22 27.52 14.36 -1.71
CA THR A 22 26.71 13.64 -0.73
C THR A 22 27.27 13.91 0.67
N VAL A 23 26.46 14.47 1.57
CA VAL A 23 26.81 14.63 3.00
C VAL A 23 25.95 13.67 3.78
N ALA A 24 26.57 12.66 4.42
CA ALA A 24 25.87 11.81 5.37
C ALA A 24 25.68 12.57 6.70
N LEU A 25 24.43 12.88 7.04
CA LEU A 25 24.03 13.39 8.35
C LEU A 25 23.73 12.18 9.25
N THR A 26 24.49 11.97 10.32
CA THR A 26 24.20 10.92 11.32
C THR A 26 23.95 11.58 12.66
N LEU A 27 22.71 11.61 13.18
CA LEU A 27 22.41 12.11 14.53
C LEU A 27 22.60 10.99 15.55
N HIS A 28 23.46 11.17 16.57
CA HIS A 28 23.67 10.20 17.64
C HIS A 28 23.16 10.79 18.96
N LEU A 29 22.20 10.13 19.59
CA LEU A 29 21.49 10.66 20.74
C LEU A 29 22.08 10.09 22.04
N SER A 30 22.29 10.94 23.03
CA SER A 30 22.68 10.53 24.39
C SER A 30 22.03 11.47 25.39
N PRO A 31 21.41 10.97 26.47
CA PRO A 31 20.73 11.83 27.44
C PRO A 31 21.73 12.68 28.23
N ARG A 32 21.29 13.88 28.61
CA ARG A 32 21.98 14.72 29.60
C ARG A 32 22.17 13.93 30.90
N GLN A 33 23.42 13.85 31.37
CA GLN A 33 23.68 13.55 32.77
C GLN A 33 23.01 14.64 33.64
N PRO A 34 22.34 14.28 34.74
CA PRO A 34 21.85 15.28 35.68
C PRO A 34 23.02 16.06 36.27
N ALA A 35 22.84 17.38 36.39
CA ALA A 35 23.83 18.29 36.92
C ALA A 35 24.29 17.82 38.31
N ARG A 36 25.59 17.53 38.46
CA ARG A 36 26.22 17.34 39.77
C ARG A 36 26.55 18.71 40.35
N ASP A 37 26.08 18.92 41.58
CA ASP A 37 26.40 20.06 42.43
C ASP A 37 27.91 20.24 42.63
N ASN A 38 28.30 21.52 42.68
CA ASN A 38 29.63 22.00 43.01
C ASN A 38 30.03 21.59 44.43
N THR A 39 31.17 20.91 44.57
CA THR A 39 31.98 21.03 45.78
C THR A 39 33.48 20.99 45.44
N GLN A 40 34.21 21.77 46.22
CA GLN A 40 35.57 22.29 46.03
C GLN A 40 36.69 21.26 45.91
N ALA A 41 37.77 21.70 45.25
CA ALA A 41 38.97 20.98 44.85
C ALA A 41 39.97 20.61 45.96
N ALA A 42 40.85 19.65 45.65
CA ALA A 42 42.24 19.56 46.12
C ALA A 42 43.15 18.97 45.00
N PRO A 43 44.47 19.25 44.97
CA PRO A 43 45.22 19.31 43.71
C PRO A 43 46.19 18.14 43.43
N ALA A 44 46.46 18.00 42.12
CA ALA A 44 47.68 17.56 41.43
C ALA A 44 48.37 16.23 41.78
N GLU A 45 48.38 15.32 40.80
CA GLU A 45 49.57 14.53 40.47
C GLU A 45 49.86 14.60 38.96
N GLU A 46 51.12 14.91 38.68
CA GLU A 46 51.76 15.11 37.40
C GLU A 46 52.22 13.76 36.87
N VAL A 47 51.68 13.31 35.73
CA VAL A 47 52.17 12.12 35.03
C VAL A 47 52.47 12.48 33.58
N ALA A 48 53.76 12.55 33.28
CA ALA A 48 54.31 12.65 31.95
C ALA A 48 53.94 11.43 31.10
N PHE A 49 53.37 11.64 29.92
CA PHE A 49 53.26 10.62 28.88
C PHE A 49 53.77 11.13 27.55
N ALA A 50 54.55 10.25 26.92
CA ALA A 50 55.49 10.48 25.84
C ALA A 50 54.83 10.76 24.48
N GLU A 51 55.59 11.46 23.64
CA GLU A 51 55.31 11.72 22.23
C GLU A 51 55.11 10.43 21.42
N PRO A 52 54.10 10.34 20.54
CA PRO A 52 53.99 9.25 19.58
C PRO A 52 54.87 9.50 18.35
N SER A 53 55.85 8.62 18.17
CA SER A 53 56.68 8.48 16.97
C SER A 53 55.86 8.18 15.72
N SER A 54 56.17 8.89 14.62
CA SER A 54 55.55 8.77 13.30
C SER A 54 55.65 7.35 12.70
N PRO A 55 54.57 6.82 12.08
CA PRO A 55 54.67 5.58 11.33
C PRO A 55 55.29 5.81 9.93
N ARG A 56 56.36 5.07 9.65
CA ARG A 56 56.98 4.93 8.33
C ARG A 56 56.02 4.27 7.33
N LEU A 57 55.80 4.93 6.20
CA LEU A 57 55.14 4.39 5.01
C LEU A 57 55.95 3.21 4.41
N PRO A 58 55.35 2.04 4.13
CA PRO A 58 55.98 1.03 3.29
C PRO A 58 55.85 1.39 1.80
N LYS A 59 56.94 1.12 1.08
CA LYS A 59 57.14 1.38 -0.35
C LYS A 59 56.12 0.67 -1.24
N ARG A 60 55.61 1.42 -2.21
CA ARG A 60 54.78 1.01 -3.34
C ARG A 60 55.48 -0.09 -4.17
N SER A 61 54.78 -1.20 -4.43
CA SER A 61 55.18 -2.19 -5.45
C SER A 61 54.60 -1.77 -6.81
N PRO A 62 55.27 -2.08 -7.94
CA PRO A 62 54.87 -1.58 -9.26
C PRO A 62 53.68 -2.36 -9.85
N GLU A 63 52.82 -1.64 -10.57
CA GLU A 63 51.71 -2.18 -11.38
C GLU A 63 52.21 -3.15 -12.47
N PRO A 64 51.50 -4.25 -12.75
CA PRO A 64 51.74 -5.05 -13.93
C PRO A 64 51.07 -4.40 -15.16
N SER A 65 51.84 -4.33 -16.26
CA SER A 65 51.38 -3.90 -17.59
C SER A 65 50.30 -4.84 -18.17
N PRO A 66 49.40 -4.34 -19.02
CA PRO A 66 48.30 -5.12 -19.58
C PRO A 66 48.81 -6.10 -20.65
N SER A 67 48.35 -7.36 -20.56
CA SER A 67 48.55 -8.39 -21.59
C SER A 67 47.47 -8.33 -22.67
N PRO A 68 47.77 -8.79 -23.91
CA PRO A 68 47.05 -8.40 -25.10
C PRO A 68 45.76 -9.18 -25.36
N GLU A 69 44.88 -8.46 -26.05
CA GLU A 69 43.62 -8.80 -26.69
C GLU A 69 43.61 -10.18 -27.37
N ALA A 70 42.76 -11.09 -26.87
CA ALA A 70 42.49 -12.39 -27.49
C ALA A 70 41.25 -12.30 -28.37
N THR A 71 41.46 -12.47 -29.67
CA THR A 71 40.46 -12.52 -30.74
C THR A 71 39.61 -13.78 -30.60
N ALA A 72 38.28 -13.63 -30.51
CA ALA A 72 37.35 -14.76 -30.51
C ALA A 72 37.17 -15.34 -31.93
N PRO A 73 37.10 -16.67 -32.11
CA PRO A 73 36.78 -17.27 -33.39
C PRO A 73 35.28 -17.22 -33.69
N ALA A 74 34.95 -17.04 -34.97
CA ALA A 74 33.59 -17.05 -35.49
C ALA A 74 32.95 -18.44 -35.38
N GLU A 75 31.75 -18.52 -34.81
CA GLU A 75 30.90 -19.71 -34.85
C GLU A 75 29.88 -19.61 -36.00
N ASP A 76 29.77 -20.70 -36.76
CA ASP A 76 28.79 -20.91 -37.83
C ASP A 76 27.34 -20.97 -37.31
N PRO A 77 26.34 -20.57 -38.13
CA PRO A 77 24.95 -20.52 -37.70
C PRO A 77 24.33 -21.93 -37.65
N VAL A 78 23.97 -22.36 -36.44
CA VAL A 78 23.14 -23.54 -36.20
C VAL A 78 21.75 -23.33 -36.79
N LYS A 79 21.38 -24.16 -37.78
CA LYS A 79 19.99 -24.32 -38.26
C LYS A 79 19.11 -24.80 -37.11
N SER A 80 18.14 -24.00 -36.69
CA SER A 80 17.08 -24.40 -35.77
C SER A 80 16.04 -25.27 -36.48
N GLU A 81 15.88 -26.49 -36.01
CA GLU A 81 14.71 -27.33 -36.28
C GLU A 81 13.49 -26.77 -35.52
N PRO A 82 12.29 -26.72 -36.13
CA PRO A 82 11.10 -26.24 -35.45
C PRO A 82 10.62 -27.26 -34.41
N ALA A 83 10.29 -26.76 -33.22
CA ALA A 83 9.74 -27.53 -32.10
C ALA A 83 8.45 -28.29 -32.48
N PRO A 84 8.21 -29.50 -31.92
CA PRO A 84 6.99 -30.25 -32.16
C PRO A 84 5.78 -29.51 -31.56
N ALA A 85 4.71 -29.39 -32.34
CA ALA A 85 3.45 -28.79 -31.92
C ALA A 85 2.84 -29.56 -30.72
N PRO A 86 2.21 -28.88 -29.75
CA PRO A 86 1.52 -29.55 -28.66
C PRO A 86 0.28 -30.30 -29.17
N SER A 87 0.25 -31.60 -28.90
CA SER A 87 -0.89 -32.49 -29.17
C SER A 87 -2.07 -32.17 -28.25
N SER A 88 -3.19 -31.79 -28.87
CA SER A 88 -4.59 -31.94 -28.43
C SER A 88 -4.88 -31.90 -26.93
N GLU A 89 -5.18 -30.70 -26.44
CA GLU A 89 -5.90 -30.43 -25.20
C GLU A 89 -7.25 -31.17 -25.18
N VAL A 90 -7.39 -32.19 -24.33
CA VAL A 90 -8.71 -32.73 -23.97
C VAL A 90 -9.37 -31.69 -23.08
N LYS A 91 -10.15 -30.80 -23.69
CA LYS A 91 -11.03 -29.88 -22.98
C LYS A 91 -12.04 -30.72 -22.19
N PRO A 92 -12.16 -30.57 -20.85
CA PRO A 92 -13.22 -31.25 -20.11
C PRO A 92 -14.58 -30.84 -20.67
N PRO A 93 -15.61 -31.72 -20.64
CA PRO A 93 -16.92 -31.39 -21.15
C PRO A 93 -17.40 -30.12 -20.44
N ARG A 94 -17.57 -29.03 -21.21
CA ARG A 94 -18.18 -27.81 -20.72
C ARG A 94 -19.57 -28.21 -20.23
N ALA A 95 -19.89 -27.92 -18.97
CA ALA A 95 -21.22 -28.16 -18.42
C ALA A 95 -22.28 -27.59 -19.38
N PRO A 96 -23.44 -28.27 -19.55
CA PRO A 96 -24.49 -27.78 -20.44
C PRO A 96 -24.90 -26.37 -20.01
N LYS A 97 -25.18 -25.52 -21.00
CA LYS A 97 -25.70 -24.17 -20.73
C LYS A 97 -27.18 -24.26 -20.45
N ALA A 98 -27.63 -23.68 -19.35
CA ALA A 98 -29.02 -23.52 -19.03
C ALA A 98 -29.41 -22.05 -19.18
N ALA A 99 -30.35 -21.78 -20.08
CA ALA A 99 -30.70 -20.43 -20.45
C ALA A 99 -32.13 -20.07 -20.07
N TRP A 100 -32.26 -19.11 -19.15
CA TRP A 100 -33.51 -18.54 -18.69
C TRP A 100 -34.06 -17.55 -19.72
N GLN A 101 -35.31 -17.78 -20.14
CA GLN A 101 -36.06 -16.94 -21.06
C GLN A 101 -37.07 -16.03 -20.34
N GLY A 102 -37.56 -16.43 -19.16
CA GLY A 102 -38.48 -15.63 -18.35
C GLY A 102 -39.79 -15.27 -19.05
N THR A 103 -40.42 -16.23 -19.73
CA THR A 103 -41.63 -16.04 -20.54
C THR A 103 -42.94 -16.38 -19.82
N ALA A 104 -42.90 -17.21 -18.77
CA ALA A 104 -44.07 -17.73 -18.07
C ALA A 104 -44.21 -17.21 -16.62
N SER A 105 -43.15 -17.28 -15.81
CA SER A 105 -43.16 -16.88 -14.40
C SER A 105 -41.77 -16.45 -13.93
N ASP A 106 -41.61 -16.00 -12.68
CA ASP A 106 -40.30 -15.67 -12.09
C ASP A 106 -39.63 -16.85 -11.38
N ARG A 107 -40.28 -18.01 -11.36
CA ARG A 107 -39.86 -19.15 -10.55
C ARG A 107 -38.82 -19.99 -11.28
N PHE A 108 -37.71 -20.27 -10.60
CA PHE A 108 -36.66 -21.18 -11.09
C PHE A 108 -37.19 -22.58 -11.45
N ASP A 109 -38.17 -23.09 -10.68
CA ASP A 109 -38.71 -24.45 -10.80
C ASP A 109 -39.74 -24.63 -11.92
N ASP A 110 -40.02 -23.60 -12.72
CA ASP A 110 -40.95 -23.64 -13.85
C ASP A 110 -40.20 -23.94 -15.17
N PRO A 111 -40.31 -25.17 -15.73
CA PRO A 111 -39.59 -25.56 -16.93
C PRO A 111 -39.95 -24.73 -18.16
N ALA A 112 -41.11 -24.08 -18.19
CA ALA A 112 -41.55 -23.25 -19.32
C ALA A 112 -40.66 -22.01 -19.50
N ASN A 113 -39.95 -21.59 -18.46
CA ASN A 113 -39.02 -20.46 -18.53
C ASN A 113 -37.63 -20.83 -19.06
N TRP A 114 -37.32 -22.11 -19.29
CA TRP A 114 -35.96 -22.55 -19.64
C TRP A 114 -35.87 -23.08 -21.07
N GLU A 115 -34.80 -22.70 -21.77
CA GLU A 115 -34.41 -23.36 -23.02
C GLU A 115 -33.85 -24.76 -22.73
N GLY A 116 -34.60 -25.80 -23.07
CA GLY A 116 -34.16 -27.20 -22.90
C GLY A 116 -34.53 -27.86 -21.57
N GLY A 117 -35.35 -27.19 -20.73
CA GLY A 117 -35.78 -27.71 -19.42
C GLY A 117 -34.93 -27.17 -18.26
N LEU A 118 -35.19 -27.67 -17.05
CA LEU A 118 -34.51 -27.20 -15.85
C LEU A 118 -32.99 -27.44 -15.91
N PRO A 119 -32.17 -26.52 -15.38
CA PRO A 119 -30.71 -26.69 -15.28
C PRO A 119 -30.31 -27.89 -14.42
N ASP A 120 -29.28 -28.62 -14.87
CA ASP A 120 -28.51 -29.52 -14.00
C ASP A 120 -27.70 -28.72 -12.96
N GLU A 121 -27.35 -29.37 -11.85
CA GLU A 121 -26.46 -28.79 -10.84
C GLU A 121 -25.08 -28.47 -11.45
N GLY A 122 -24.61 -27.23 -11.29
CA GLY A 122 -23.32 -26.80 -11.85
C GLY A 122 -23.36 -26.44 -13.34
N ALA A 123 -24.54 -26.42 -13.98
CA ALA A 123 -24.71 -25.90 -15.33
C ALA A 123 -24.26 -24.42 -15.45
N ASP A 124 -23.82 -24.01 -16.63
CA ASP A 124 -23.58 -22.60 -16.95
C ASP A 124 -24.94 -21.88 -17.02
N LEU A 125 -25.18 -20.87 -16.18
CA LEU A 125 -26.40 -20.06 -16.17
C LEU A 125 -26.29 -18.90 -17.16
N VAL A 126 -27.27 -18.78 -18.06
CA VAL A 126 -27.49 -17.59 -18.89
C VAL A 126 -28.87 -17.01 -18.60
N VAL A 127 -28.93 -15.79 -18.06
CA VAL A 127 -30.18 -15.07 -17.84
C VAL A 127 -30.38 -14.11 -19.00
N ARG A 128 -31.35 -14.39 -19.86
CA ARG A 128 -31.67 -13.55 -21.01
C ARG A 128 -32.67 -12.45 -20.66
N ALA A 129 -32.71 -11.42 -21.50
CA ALA A 129 -33.75 -10.42 -21.42
C ALA A 129 -35.12 -11.06 -21.66
N GLY A 130 -36.02 -10.91 -20.67
CA GLY A 130 -37.35 -11.48 -20.67
C GLY A 130 -38.33 -10.58 -19.90
N THR A 131 -39.60 -10.95 -19.89
CA THR A 131 -40.61 -10.18 -19.13
C THR A 131 -40.52 -10.45 -17.63
N GLN A 132 -40.02 -11.64 -17.25
CA GLN A 132 -39.86 -12.06 -15.86
C GLN A 132 -38.40 -12.06 -15.43
N ARG A 133 -38.17 -11.65 -14.18
CA ARG A 133 -36.88 -11.87 -13.49
C ARG A 133 -36.70 -13.35 -13.15
N LEU A 134 -35.47 -13.84 -13.08
CA LEU A 134 -35.20 -15.15 -12.48
C LEU A 134 -35.06 -15.01 -10.96
N ALA A 135 -35.94 -15.63 -10.18
CA ALA A 135 -35.78 -15.76 -8.72
C ALA A 135 -35.14 -17.10 -8.37
N LEU A 136 -33.92 -17.05 -7.80
CA LEU A 136 -33.17 -18.25 -7.43
C LEU A 136 -33.69 -18.90 -6.16
N PRO A 137 -33.61 -20.24 -6.05
CA PRO A 137 -33.83 -20.94 -4.79
C PRO A 137 -32.72 -20.61 -3.77
N ALA A 138 -32.98 -20.91 -2.49
CA ALA A 138 -32.08 -20.57 -1.38
C ALA A 138 -30.68 -21.19 -1.49
N GLN A 139 -30.49 -22.26 -2.28
CA GLN A 139 -29.19 -22.83 -2.57
C GLN A 139 -29.12 -23.06 -4.07
N SER A 140 -28.16 -22.41 -4.73
CA SER A 140 -27.95 -22.51 -6.17
C SER A 140 -26.47 -22.77 -6.46
N ARG A 141 -26.18 -23.62 -7.45
CA ARG A 141 -24.82 -24.00 -7.84
C ARG A 141 -24.70 -23.93 -9.35
N PHE A 142 -23.77 -23.11 -9.83
CA PHE A 142 -23.56 -22.87 -11.25
C PHE A 142 -22.09 -23.04 -11.64
N GLY A 143 -21.88 -23.37 -12.92
CA GLY A 143 -20.60 -23.26 -13.59
C GLY A 143 -20.25 -21.78 -13.68
N SER A 144 -20.56 -21.15 -14.81
CA SER A 144 -20.51 -19.69 -14.98
C SER A 144 -21.90 -19.06 -14.85
N VAL A 145 -21.94 -17.76 -14.58
CA VAL A 145 -23.16 -16.95 -14.60
C VAL A 145 -22.99 -15.81 -15.58
N LEU A 146 -23.91 -15.70 -16.55
CA LEU A 146 -24.06 -14.58 -17.45
C LEU A 146 -25.45 -13.97 -17.25
N ILE A 147 -25.52 -12.68 -16.92
CA ILE A 147 -26.75 -11.89 -16.91
C ILE A 147 -26.67 -10.95 -18.11
N GLU A 148 -27.46 -11.21 -19.16
CA GLU A 148 -27.46 -10.41 -20.37
C GLU A 148 -28.04 -9.00 -20.13
N ALA A 149 -27.73 -8.07 -21.03
CA ALA A 149 -28.28 -6.73 -20.97
C ALA A 149 -29.82 -6.75 -21.00
N GLY A 150 -30.45 -6.04 -20.06
CA GLY A 150 -31.91 -6.03 -19.88
C GLY A 150 -32.48 -7.23 -19.10
N ALA A 151 -31.67 -8.24 -18.77
CA ALA A 151 -32.08 -9.35 -17.91
C ALA A 151 -32.07 -8.96 -16.43
N ARG A 152 -32.83 -9.71 -15.60
CA ARG A 152 -32.94 -9.50 -14.15
C ARG A 152 -32.77 -10.83 -13.41
N LEU A 153 -31.80 -10.90 -12.50
CA LEU A 153 -31.54 -12.04 -11.63
C LEU A 153 -31.72 -11.63 -10.16
N SER A 154 -32.53 -12.37 -9.41
CA SER A 154 -32.79 -12.14 -7.98
C SER A 154 -32.30 -13.31 -7.14
N ALA A 155 -31.42 -13.02 -6.17
CA ALA A 155 -30.73 -14.03 -5.37
C ALA A 155 -31.45 -14.41 -4.07
N GLY A 156 -32.44 -13.63 -3.63
CA GLY A 156 -33.14 -13.87 -2.37
C GLY A 156 -32.22 -13.77 -1.14
N ALA A 157 -32.27 -14.76 -0.25
CA ALA A 157 -31.51 -14.79 1.01
C ALA A 157 -30.50 -15.96 1.10
N GLY A 158 -30.27 -16.64 -0.02
CA GLY A 158 -29.56 -17.91 -0.09
C GLY A 158 -28.05 -17.83 -0.32
N THR A 159 -27.48 -18.97 -0.73
CA THR A 159 -26.11 -19.05 -1.24
C THR A 159 -26.11 -19.38 -2.72
N ILE A 160 -25.30 -18.67 -3.50
CA ILE A 160 -24.99 -18.98 -4.89
C ILE A 160 -23.53 -19.39 -4.97
N LEU A 161 -23.26 -20.65 -5.27
CA LEU A 161 -21.91 -21.13 -5.55
C LEU A 161 -21.63 -21.00 -7.04
N VAL A 162 -20.51 -20.36 -7.39
CA VAL A 162 -20.05 -20.17 -8.75
C VAL A 162 -18.65 -20.77 -8.87
N SER A 163 -18.48 -21.73 -9.77
CA SER A 163 -17.20 -22.41 -10.01
C SER A 163 -16.45 -21.86 -11.25
N GLY A 164 -17.14 -21.08 -12.08
CA GLY A 164 -16.66 -20.45 -13.31
C GLY A 164 -16.78 -18.92 -13.27
N ASN A 165 -16.96 -18.27 -14.41
CA ASN A 165 -16.94 -16.80 -14.45
C ASN A 165 -18.27 -16.18 -14.06
N TRP A 166 -18.23 -14.92 -13.61
CA TRP A 166 -19.42 -14.09 -13.41
C TRP A 166 -19.37 -12.88 -14.34
N GLU A 167 -20.38 -12.77 -15.18
CA GLU A 167 -20.55 -11.66 -16.11
C GLU A 167 -21.94 -11.06 -15.92
N ASN A 168 -21.99 -9.79 -15.49
CA ASN A 168 -23.26 -9.09 -15.27
C ASN A 168 -23.37 -7.84 -16.14
N LEU A 169 -24.10 -7.98 -17.24
CA LEU A 169 -24.45 -6.91 -18.18
C LEU A 169 -25.88 -6.38 -17.94
N GLY A 170 -26.64 -7.02 -17.04
CA GLY A 170 -28.02 -6.69 -16.71
C GLY A 170 -28.19 -6.17 -15.29
N THR A 171 -29.28 -6.59 -14.63
CA THR A 171 -29.58 -6.25 -13.24
C THR A 171 -29.46 -7.46 -12.34
N PHE A 172 -28.60 -7.37 -11.33
CA PHE A 172 -28.54 -8.34 -10.24
C PHE A 172 -29.14 -7.74 -8.97
N GLU A 173 -30.14 -8.42 -8.41
CA GLU A 173 -30.84 -8.06 -7.18
C GLU A 173 -30.33 -8.99 -6.06
N PRO A 174 -29.35 -8.56 -5.24
CA PRO A 174 -28.64 -9.47 -4.33
C PRO A 174 -29.47 -9.95 -3.14
N GLY A 175 -30.57 -9.27 -2.81
CA GLY A 175 -31.31 -9.51 -1.56
C GLY A 175 -30.37 -9.49 -0.36
N THR A 176 -30.33 -10.58 0.40
CA THR A 176 -29.36 -10.83 1.48
C THR A 176 -28.47 -12.05 1.21
N ALA A 177 -28.34 -12.45 -0.06
CA ALA A 177 -27.64 -13.66 -0.44
C ALA A 177 -26.11 -13.55 -0.31
N THR A 178 -25.46 -14.70 -0.20
CA THR A 178 -24.00 -14.83 -0.32
C THR A 178 -23.65 -15.42 -1.68
N VAL A 179 -22.76 -14.77 -2.42
CA VAL A 179 -22.18 -15.34 -3.64
C VAL A 179 -20.77 -15.84 -3.32
N GLU A 180 -20.51 -17.11 -3.61
CA GLU A 180 -19.24 -17.77 -3.32
C GLU A 180 -18.55 -18.16 -4.62
N PHE A 181 -17.35 -17.62 -4.82
CA PHE A 181 -16.47 -17.90 -5.94
C PHE A 181 -15.40 -18.90 -5.50
N SER A 182 -15.60 -20.17 -5.84
CA SER A 182 -14.77 -21.31 -5.37
C SER A 182 -13.96 -22.01 -6.46
N GLY A 183 -14.08 -21.56 -7.72
CA GLY A 183 -13.27 -22.07 -8.83
C GLY A 183 -11.81 -21.61 -8.72
N SER A 184 -10.86 -22.36 -9.30
CA SER A 184 -9.43 -22.03 -9.17
C SER A 184 -9.09 -20.64 -9.69
N ASN A 185 -9.41 -20.34 -10.95
CA ASN A 185 -9.27 -19.02 -11.54
C ASN A 185 -10.61 -18.56 -12.08
N GLN A 186 -11.09 -17.39 -11.65
CA GLN A 186 -12.38 -16.86 -12.06
C GLN A 186 -12.28 -15.37 -12.38
N THR A 187 -13.06 -14.94 -13.36
CA THR A 187 -13.23 -13.53 -13.71
C THR A 187 -14.61 -13.05 -13.29
N VAL A 188 -14.66 -11.89 -12.64
CA VAL A 188 -15.87 -11.12 -12.36
C VAL A 188 -15.85 -9.88 -13.24
N TYR A 189 -16.90 -9.72 -14.05
CA TYR A 189 -17.04 -8.61 -14.99
C TYR A 189 -18.42 -7.95 -14.90
N GLY A 190 -18.47 -6.68 -15.30
CA GLY A 190 -19.65 -5.85 -15.29
C GLY A 190 -19.89 -5.14 -13.96
N LYS A 191 -21.07 -4.54 -13.82
CA LYS A 191 -21.46 -3.79 -12.61
C LYS A 191 -22.29 -4.68 -11.70
N THR A 192 -21.71 -5.14 -10.59
CA THR A 192 -22.40 -6.05 -9.66
C THR A 192 -22.33 -5.55 -8.23
N ALA A 193 -23.51 -5.48 -7.63
CA ALA A 193 -23.73 -5.22 -6.22
C ALA A 193 -24.02 -6.55 -5.51
N PHE A 194 -23.09 -7.07 -4.71
CA PHE A 194 -23.34 -8.21 -3.85
C PHE A 194 -23.87 -7.75 -2.48
N PHE A 195 -24.64 -8.60 -1.80
CA PHE A 195 -24.87 -8.40 -0.38
C PHE A 195 -23.67 -8.90 0.42
N ARG A 196 -23.27 -10.16 0.19
CA ARG A 196 -21.98 -10.73 0.59
C ARG A 196 -21.33 -11.46 -0.58
N THR A 197 -20.01 -11.40 -0.67
CA THR A 197 -19.20 -12.16 -1.62
C THR A 197 -18.03 -12.83 -0.91
N ARG A 198 -17.74 -14.08 -1.26
CA ARG A 198 -16.59 -14.84 -0.75
C ARG A 198 -15.75 -15.34 -1.90
N PHE A 199 -14.44 -15.18 -1.78
CA PHE A 199 -13.44 -15.57 -2.75
C PHE A 199 -12.54 -16.64 -2.15
N SER A 200 -12.52 -17.84 -2.73
CA SER A 200 -11.73 -18.97 -2.26
C SER A 200 -10.97 -19.68 -3.40
N GLY A 201 -9.69 -19.95 -3.18
CA GLY A 201 -8.79 -20.63 -4.12
C GLY A 201 -8.26 -19.75 -5.26
N GLY A 202 -6.99 -19.94 -5.64
CA GLY A 202 -6.36 -19.34 -6.83
C GLY A 202 -6.63 -17.85 -7.05
N ILE A 203 -6.81 -17.41 -8.31
CA ILE A 203 -6.91 -15.99 -8.66
C ILE A 203 -8.34 -15.60 -9.04
N LYS A 204 -8.85 -14.57 -8.37
CA LYS A 204 -10.13 -13.94 -8.63
C LYS A 204 -9.88 -12.57 -9.25
N ARG A 205 -10.18 -12.44 -10.54
CA ARG A 205 -9.91 -11.21 -11.30
C ARG A 205 -11.17 -10.36 -11.35
N LEU A 206 -11.10 -9.14 -10.82
CA LEU A 206 -12.01 -8.08 -11.20
C LEU A 206 -11.45 -7.49 -12.50
N ALA A 207 -12.05 -7.90 -13.61
CA ALA A 207 -11.54 -7.57 -14.94
C ALA A 207 -11.63 -6.07 -15.23
N GLU A 208 -10.83 -5.61 -16.20
CA GLU A 208 -10.83 -4.22 -16.66
C GLU A 208 -12.26 -3.67 -16.88
N GLY A 209 -12.55 -2.52 -16.26
CA GLY A 209 -13.85 -1.85 -16.35
C GLY A 209 -14.96 -2.43 -15.46
N SER A 210 -14.71 -3.49 -14.69
CA SER A 210 -15.68 -4.02 -13.71
C SER A 210 -15.93 -3.04 -12.56
N ASP A 211 -17.13 -3.11 -11.98
CA ASP A 211 -17.53 -2.32 -10.81
C ASP A 211 -18.23 -3.24 -9.80
N LEU A 212 -17.47 -3.70 -8.81
CA LEU A 212 -17.95 -4.54 -7.72
C LEU A 212 -18.22 -3.68 -6.48
N SER A 213 -19.37 -3.89 -5.85
CA SER A 213 -19.64 -3.32 -4.53
C SER A 213 -20.37 -4.28 -3.60
N THR A 214 -20.30 -4.01 -2.30
CA THR A 214 -21.03 -4.75 -1.28
C THR A 214 -22.03 -3.84 -0.55
N HIS A 215 -23.22 -4.38 -0.26
CA HIS A 215 -24.31 -3.63 0.39
C HIS A 215 -24.64 -4.10 1.81
N SER A 216 -23.85 -5.01 2.38
CA SER A 216 -23.93 -5.31 3.80
C SER A 216 -23.71 -4.02 4.60
N ARG A 217 -24.62 -3.70 5.53
CA ARG A 217 -24.61 -2.44 6.31
C ARG A 217 -24.06 -2.57 7.72
N GLY A 218 -23.75 -3.79 8.16
CA GLY A 218 -23.16 -4.03 9.47
C GLY A 218 -21.65 -3.96 9.41
N ASN A 219 -21.02 -3.57 10.53
CA ASN A 219 -19.60 -3.82 10.73
C ASN A 219 -19.34 -5.33 10.58
N ALA A 220 -18.28 -5.69 9.87
CA ALA A 220 -18.04 -7.10 9.59
C ALA A 220 -17.46 -7.81 10.81
N LYS A 221 -18.21 -8.68 11.48
CA LYS A 221 -17.56 -9.69 12.34
C LYS A 221 -16.65 -10.60 11.50
N VAL A 222 -15.64 -11.21 12.11
CA VAL A 222 -14.80 -12.21 11.43
C VAL A 222 -15.68 -13.30 10.82
N GLY A 223 -15.58 -13.48 9.50
CA GLY A 223 -16.38 -14.40 8.71
C GLY A 223 -17.70 -13.84 8.17
N GLU A 224 -18.12 -12.63 8.55
CA GLU A 224 -19.41 -12.03 8.15
C GLU A 224 -19.26 -10.78 7.26
N ALA A 225 -18.06 -10.49 6.78
CA ALA A 225 -17.80 -9.35 5.92
C ALA A 225 -18.60 -9.37 4.62
N GLY A 226 -18.87 -8.16 4.10
CA GLY A 226 -19.46 -7.98 2.78
C GLY A 226 -18.58 -8.60 1.69
N LEU A 227 -17.26 -8.52 1.85
CA LEU A 227 -16.27 -9.16 0.97
C LEU A 227 -15.28 -9.97 1.80
N VAL A 228 -15.06 -11.23 1.44
CA VAL A 228 -14.05 -12.09 2.07
C VAL A 228 -13.09 -12.62 1.01
N VAL A 229 -11.78 -12.48 1.25
CA VAL A 229 -10.70 -13.14 0.48
C VAL A 229 -10.03 -14.14 1.40
N GLU A 230 -10.26 -15.43 1.14
CA GLU A 230 -9.75 -16.51 1.98
C GLU A 230 -8.24 -16.74 1.78
N ALA A 231 -7.61 -17.37 2.76
CA ALA A 231 -6.21 -17.76 2.69
C ALA A 231 -5.92 -18.59 1.42
N GLY A 232 -4.77 -18.36 0.79
CA GLY A 232 -4.41 -19.00 -0.48
C GLY A 232 -5.14 -18.46 -1.72
N THR A 233 -5.93 -17.39 -1.56
CA THR A 233 -6.64 -16.71 -2.67
C THR A 233 -6.00 -15.36 -2.97
N THR A 234 -5.93 -14.99 -4.24
CA THR A 234 -5.61 -13.62 -4.68
C THR A 234 -6.85 -12.97 -5.28
N LEU A 235 -7.28 -11.85 -4.72
CA LEU A 235 -8.19 -10.92 -5.38
C LEU A 235 -7.35 -9.91 -6.18
N LEU A 236 -7.38 -10.02 -7.51
CA LEU A 236 -6.70 -9.11 -8.43
C LEU A 236 -7.69 -8.06 -8.93
N VAL A 237 -7.41 -6.79 -8.66
CA VAL A 237 -8.16 -5.63 -9.16
C VAL A 237 -7.40 -5.02 -10.33
N GLU A 238 -7.82 -5.36 -11.55
CA GLU A 238 -7.14 -4.94 -12.79
C GLU A 238 -7.40 -3.48 -13.16
N ARG A 239 -6.70 -3.01 -14.19
CA ARG A 239 -6.79 -1.64 -14.71
C ARG A 239 -8.24 -1.19 -14.87
N GLY A 240 -8.59 -0.05 -14.29
CA GLY A 240 -9.93 0.53 -14.43
C GLY A 240 -11.05 -0.25 -13.74
N ALA A 241 -10.78 -1.42 -13.14
CA ALA A 241 -11.72 -2.09 -12.26
C ALA A 241 -11.88 -1.31 -10.95
N ARG A 242 -13.08 -1.34 -10.38
CA ARG A 242 -13.41 -0.72 -9.09
C ARG A 242 -14.01 -1.75 -8.15
N CYS A 243 -13.52 -1.77 -6.91
CA CYS A 243 -14.10 -2.51 -5.81
C CYS A 243 -14.43 -1.52 -4.69
N THR A 244 -15.70 -1.40 -4.32
CA THR A 244 -16.17 -0.42 -3.32
C THR A 244 -16.88 -1.12 -2.17
N ILE A 245 -16.33 -0.94 -0.96
CA ILE A 245 -16.87 -1.45 0.29
C ILE A 245 -17.33 -0.26 1.12
N SER A 246 -18.64 -0.03 1.17
CA SER A 246 -19.20 1.22 1.73
C SER A 246 -19.47 1.19 3.23
N ASN A 247 -19.29 0.05 3.89
CA ASN A 247 -19.44 -0.09 5.34
C ASN A 247 -18.07 -0.18 6.02
N ALA A 248 -17.94 0.46 7.19
CA ALA A 248 -16.82 0.30 8.09
C ALA A 248 -16.48 -1.18 8.31
N TYR A 249 -15.19 -1.50 8.18
CA TYR A 249 -14.66 -2.85 8.34
C TYR A 249 -15.27 -3.87 7.38
N GLY A 250 -15.91 -3.45 6.29
CA GLY A 250 -16.81 -4.27 5.49
C GLY A 250 -16.17 -5.39 4.66
N PHE A 251 -14.85 -5.57 4.74
CA PHE A 251 -14.11 -6.59 4.03
C PHE A 251 -13.17 -7.34 4.97
N GLN A 252 -12.75 -8.53 4.55
CA GLN A 252 -11.77 -9.37 5.24
C GLN A 252 -10.81 -10.00 4.24
N VAL A 253 -9.52 -9.92 4.53
CA VAL A 253 -8.46 -10.55 3.74
C VAL A 253 -7.62 -11.44 4.65
N ALA A 254 -7.61 -12.72 4.37
CA ALA A 254 -6.61 -13.70 4.84
C ALA A 254 -5.64 -14.13 3.73
N GLY A 255 -6.01 -13.90 2.47
CA GLY A 255 -5.15 -14.14 1.31
C GLY A 255 -4.41 -12.87 0.88
N ARG A 256 -4.39 -12.63 -0.44
CA ARG A 256 -3.78 -11.47 -1.06
C ARG A 256 -4.83 -10.57 -1.72
N LEU A 257 -4.76 -9.27 -1.46
CA LEU A 257 -5.36 -8.23 -2.28
C LEU A 257 -4.28 -7.60 -3.17
N GLU A 258 -4.38 -7.80 -4.48
CA GLU A 258 -3.46 -7.25 -5.47
C GLU A 258 -4.18 -6.21 -6.34
N ILE A 259 -3.65 -4.98 -6.41
CA ILE A 259 -4.23 -3.89 -7.18
C ILE A 259 -3.26 -3.46 -8.28
N ASP A 260 -3.61 -3.79 -9.52
CA ASP A 260 -2.81 -3.49 -10.71
C ASP A 260 -3.60 -2.61 -11.68
N GLY A 261 -3.57 -1.30 -11.41
CA GLY A 261 -4.20 -0.26 -12.21
C GLY A 261 -5.67 0.00 -11.88
N GLY A 262 -6.28 -0.83 -11.01
CA GLY A 262 -7.63 -0.63 -10.51
C GLY A 262 -7.70 0.21 -9.24
N THR A 263 -8.88 0.27 -8.65
CA THR A 263 -9.13 0.97 -7.38
C THR A 263 -9.90 0.09 -6.41
N PHE A 264 -9.38 -0.07 -5.20
CA PHE A 264 -10.12 -0.62 -4.07
C PHE A 264 -10.41 0.52 -3.08
N THR A 265 -11.67 0.69 -2.70
CA THR A 265 -12.11 1.72 -1.76
C THR A 265 -12.87 1.09 -0.61
N CYS A 266 -12.52 1.46 0.62
CA CYS A 266 -13.28 1.15 1.83
C CYS A 266 -13.56 2.42 2.65
N GLU A 267 -14.53 2.35 3.56
CA GLU A 267 -14.76 3.43 4.53
C GLU A 267 -13.65 3.44 5.58
N VAL A 268 -13.60 2.42 6.44
CA VAL A 268 -12.58 2.23 7.48
C VAL A 268 -12.05 0.80 7.35
N CYS A 269 -10.76 0.58 7.62
CA CYS A 269 -10.21 -0.77 7.74
C CYS A 269 -9.46 -0.94 9.06
N ASN A 270 -9.52 -2.16 9.61
CA ASN A 270 -8.85 -2.49 10.85
C ASN A 270 -7.98 -3.74 10.69
N GLY A 271 -7.01 -3.92 11.57
CA GLY A 271 -6.18 -5.11 11.68
C GLY A 271 -5.78 -5.31 13.13
N GLY A 272 -5.46 -6.55 13.51
CA GLY A 272 -4.88 -6.83 14.83
C GLY A 272 -5.87 -6.91 15.99
N HIS A 273 -6.39 -8.13 16.19
CA HIS A 273 -6.68 -8.73 17.50
C HIS A 273 -7.71 -8.05 18.41
N SER A 274 -8.57 -7.18 17.92
CA SER A 274 -9.82 -6.93 18.67
C SER A 274 -10.63 -8.23 18.79
N GLY A 275 -10.43 -9.19 17.85
CA GLY A 275 -11.28 -10.38 17.69
C GLY A 275 -12.65 -10.04 17.09
N TRP A 276 -12.86 -8.77 16.77
CA TRP A 276 -14.11 -8.21 16.26
C TRP A 276 -13.76 -7.16 15.18
N GLU A 277 -14.15 -7.39 13.93
CA GLU A 277 -14.06 -6.35 12.88
C GLU A 277 -12.68 -6.14 12.24
N ASP A 278 -11.84 -7.17 12.24
CA ASP A 278 -10.57 -7.16 11.50
C ASP A 278 -10.81 -7.26 9.99
N SER A 279 -10.28 -6.30 9.24
CA SER A 279 -10.23 -6.31 7.78
C SER A 279 -8.99 -7.02 7.25
N TRP A 280 -7.89 -6.91 7.99
CA TRP A 280 -6.62 -7.56 7.70
C TRP A 280 -6.36 -8.65 8.74
N LEU A 281 -6.32 -9.90 8.28
CA LEU A 281 -6.04 -11.06 9.13
C LEU A 281 -4.55 -11.40 9.07
N ASP A 282 -4.07 -12.16 10.05
CA ASP A 282 -2.66 -12.55 10.13
C ASP A 282 -2.19 -13.27 8.86
N GLY A 283 -1.08 -12.79 8.29
CA GLY A 283 -0.49 -13.34 7.07
C GLY A 283 -1.13 -12.83 5.79
N SER A 284 -2.04 -11.85 5.88
CA SER A 284 -2.62 -11.20 4.70
C SER A 284 -1.59 -10.35 3.95
N GLU A 285 -1.83 -10.17 2.65
CA GLU A 285 -0.97 -9.36 1.78
C GLU A 285 -1.76 -8.28 1.05
N LEU A 286 -1.25 -7.04 1.06
CA LEU A 286 -1.68 -5.96 0.19
C LEU A 286 -0.56 -5.61 -0.79
N VAL A 287 -0.80 -5.78 -2.09
CA VAL A 287 0.17 -5.49 -3.15
C VAL A 287 -0.36 -4.41 -4.09
N LEU A 288 0.37 -3.31 -4.18
CA LEU A 288 0.03 -2.16 -5.03
C LEU A 288 1.03 -2.04 -6.19
N ARG A 289 0.68 -2.59 -7.35
CA ARG A 289 1.53 -2.50 -8.55
C ARG A 289 1.46 -1.14 -9.20
N SER A 290 0.26 -0.73 -9.58
CA SER A 290 0.01 0.54 -10.28
C SER A 290 -1.35 1.17 -9.95
N GLY A 291 -2.18 0.49 -9.14
CA GLY A 291 -3.51 0.95 -8.77
C GLY A 291 -3.57 1.65 -7.41
N THR A 292 -4.78 1.90 -6.92
CA THR A 292 -5.00 2.63 -5.66
C THR A 292 -5.78 1.80 -4.65
N PHE A 293 -5.28 1.74 -3.42
CA PHE A 293 -6.09 1.43 -2.25
C PHE A 293 -6.46 2.74 -1.57
N ARG A 294 -7.75 2.92 -1.26
CA ARG A 294 -8.25 4.09 -0.54
C ARG A 294 -9.11 3.70 0.65
N ALA A 295 -8.78 4.24 1.83
CA ALA A 295 -9.66 4.25 2.99
C ALA A 295 -10.17 5.69 3.22
N GLY A 296 -11.48 5.84 3.46
CA GLY A 296 -12.11 7.15 3.71
C GLY A 296 -11.99 7.66 5.15
N GLY A 297 -11.73 6.76 6.09
CA GLY A 297 -11.49 7.02 7.51
C GLY A 297 -10.22 6.30 7.96
N ASP A 298 -10.15 5.97 9.25
CA ASP A 298 -9.00 5.32 9.87
C ASP A 298 -8.62 3.99 9.19
N ALA A 299 -7.33 3.70 9.24
CA ALA A 299 -6.76 2.46 8.77
C ALA A 299 -5.79 1.85 9.79
N ASP A 300 -6.00 0.58 10.07
CA ASP A 300 -5.04 -0.27 10.77
C ASP A 300 -4.73 -1.48 9.88
N PHE A 301 -3.45 -1.69 9.59
CA PHE A 301 -2.97 -2.79 8.74
C PHE A 301 -2.29 -3.90 9.54
N CYS A 302 -2.45 -3.96 10.87
CA CYS A 302 -1.92 -5.06 11.67
C CYS A 302 -2.33 -6.43 11.09
N GLY A 303 -1.40 -7.38 11.12
CA GLY A 303 -1.57 -8.70 10.49
C GLY A 303 -1.23 -8.74 8.99
N ALA A 304 -1.23 -7.60 8.29
CA ALA A 304 -0.88 -7.53 6.87
C ALA A 304 0.61 -7.25 6.61
N SER A 305 1.11 -7.76 5.48
CA SER A 305 2.30 -7.25 4.80
C SER A 305 1.87 -6.41 3.60
N ILE A 306 2.41 -5.19 3.49
CA ILE A 306 2.09 -4.24 2.43
C ILE A 306 3.30 -4.07 1.53
N THR A 307 3.11 -4.13 0.21
CA THR A 307 4.16 -3.85 -0.77
C THR A 307 3.67 -2.89 -1.85
N VAL A 308 4.40 -1.79 -2.05
CA VAL A 308 4.07 -0.74 -3.00
C VAL A 308 5.18 -0.61 -4.05
N TYR A 309 4.88 -1.03 -5.29
CA TYR A 309 5.80 -0.95 -6.42
C TYR A 309 5.64 0.34 -7.22
N GLY A 310 4.40 0.80 -7.40
CA GLY A 310 4.08 1.96 -8.24
C GLY A 310 2.67 2.52 -8.03
N GLY A 311 1.83 1.86 -7.22
CA GLY A 311 0.48 2.31 -6.89
C GLY A 311 0.43 3.34 -5.76
N SER A 312 -0.77 3.58 -5.24
CA SER A 312 -1.01 4.53 -4.15
C SER A 312 -1.79 3.88 -3.00
N LEU A 313 -1.26 3.96 -1.78
CA LEU A 313 -2.00 3.71 -0.54
C LEU A 313 -2.42 5.07 0.02
N GLU A 314 -3.73 5.34 0.03
CA GLU A 314 -4.28 6.61 0.48
C GLU A 314 -5.29 6.40 1.59
N VAL A 315 -4.98 6.92 2.77
CA VAL A 315 -5.89 6.89 3.92
C VAL A 315 -6.31 8.32 4.20
N ASP A 316 -7.61 8.60 4.17
CA ASP A 316 -8.12 9.96 4.33
C ASP A 316 -8.05 10.45 5.80
N ASP A 317 -7.71 9.56 6.74
CA ASP A 317 -7.62 9.79 8.19
C ASP A 317 -6.32 9.20 8.80
N ASP A 318 -6.36 8.60 10.00
CA ASP A 318 -5.18 8.03 10.64
C ASP A 318 -4.73 6.69 10.05
N ILE A 319 -3.40 6.48 10.04
CA ILE A 319 -2.81 5.14 9.91
C ILE A 319 -2.28 4.74 11.28
N TRP A 320 -3.01 3.88 11.99
CA TRP A 320 -2.69 3.44 13.35
C TRP A 320 -1.56 2.42 13.40
N HIS A 321 -1.45 1.58 12.37
CA HIS A 321 -0.35 0.64 12.20
C HIS A 321 -0.07 0.42 10.73
N SER A 322 1.22 0.46 10.36
CA SER A 322 1.69 0.17 9.01
C SER A 322 1.70 -1.33 8.66
N GLY A 323 1.27 -2.18 9.60
CA GLY A 323 1.25 -3.63 9.48
C GLY A 323 2.52 -4.30 9.98
N THR A 324 2.66 -5.58 9.69
CA THR A 324 3.83 -6.39 10.07
C THR A 324 5.08 -5.99 9.27
N ARG A 325 4.87 -5.64 8.00
CA ARG A 325 5.88 -5.15 7.08
C ARG A 325 5.26 -4.18 6.09
N LEU A 326 5.92 -3.05 5.85
CA LEU A 326 5.61 -2.10 4.79
C LEU A 326 6.83 -1.91 3.90
N GLU A 327 6.74 -2.34 2.65
CA GLU A 327 7.79 -2.19 1.65
C GLU A 327 7.37 -1.18 0.57
N ILE A 328 8.19 -0.16 0.35
CA ILE A 328 7.95 0.89 -0.65
C ILE A 328 9.12 0.88 -1.63
N ALA A 329 8.91 0.17 -2.74
CA ALA A 329 9.85 0.15 -3.86
C ALA A 329 9.59 1.31 -4.85
N GLY A 330 8.36 1.82 -4.88
CA GLY A 330 7.94 2.96 -5.69
C GLY A 330 6.56 3.46 -5.24
N GLY A 331 5.88 4.23 -6.09
CA GLY A 331 4.54 4.72 -5.80
C GLY A 331 4.47 5.68 -4.59
N THR A 332 3.31 5.73 -3.95
CA THR A 332 3.01 6.65 -2.84
C THR A 332 2.27 5.95 -1.70
N VAL A 333 2.67 6.22 -0.46
CA VAL A 333 1.91 5.87 0.75
C VAL A 333 1.64 7.13 1.53
N ARG A 334 0.38 7.38 1.90
CA ARG A 334 0.03 8.59 2.65
C ARG A 334 -1.22 8.48 3.49
N ASN A 335 -1.20 9.17 4.62
CA ASN A 335 -2.41 9.64 5.29
C ASN A 335 -2.80 11.05 4.78
N ARG A 336 -4.06 11.47 4.97
CA ARG A 336 -4.54 12.82 4.61
C ARG A 336 -4.98 13.61 5.85
N THR A 337 -5.69 14.71 5.60
CA THR A 337 -5.73 15.89 6.47
C THR A 337 -6.58 15.77 7.75
N SER A 338 -7.46 14.77 7.92
CA SER A 338 -8.36 14.75 9.09
C SER A 338 -7.71 14.21 10.36
N GLY A 339 -7.01 13.08 10.31
CA GLY A 339 -6.49 12.40 11.50
C GLY A 339 -5.04 12.74 11.82
N ALA A 340 -4.21 12.82 10.77
CA ALA A 340 -2.81 13.23 10.83
C ALA A 340 -1.83 12.39 11.68
N MET A 341 -2.24 11.23 12.18
CA MET A 341 -1.32 10.23 12.71
C MET A 341 -0.90 9.27 11.59
N PHE A 342 0.41 9.05 11.49
CA PHE A 342 0.99 7.93 10.76
C PHE A 342 1.86 7.17 11.74
N GLN A 343 1.37 6.05 12.25
CA GLN A 343 2.11 5.18 13.14
C GLN A 343 2.71 4.01 12.39
N ILE A 344 4.03 3.94 12.48
CA ILE A 344 4.87 2.88 11.95
C ILE A 344 5.06 1.83 13.04
N SER A 345 4.61 0.63 12.70
CA SER A 345 4.83 -0.60 13.44
C SER A 345 5.53 -1.64 12.57
N GLY A 346 6.18 -2.62 13.20
CA GLY A 346 6.89 -3.66 12.48
C GLY A 346 8.06 -3.14 11.65
N VAL A 347 8.23 -3.66 10.44
CA VAL A 347 9.37 -3.37 9.57
C VAL A 347 8.97 -2.49 8.40
N VAL A 348 9.58 -1.32 8.25
CA VAL A 348 9.43 -0.46 7.08
C VAL A 348 10.71 -0.43 6.27
N LEU A 349 10.61 -0.79 4.99
CA LEU A 349 11.71 -0.77 4.03
C LEU A 349 11.34 0.14 2.86
N MET A 350 12.18 1.12 2.55
CA MET A 350 11.99 1.96 1.37
C MET A 350 13.24 1.91 0.47
N SER A 351 13.07 1.43 -0.76
CA SER A 351 14.10 1.50 -1.79
C SER A 351 13.80 2.56 -2.84
N GLY A 352 12.57 3.11 -2.84
CA GLY A 352 12.10 4.14 -3.76
C GLY A 352 10.77 4.74 -3.30
N GLY A 353 10.05 5.40 -4.21
CA GLY A 353 8.71 5.94 -3.94
C GLY A 353 8.66 7.10 -2.96
N THR A 354 7.46 7.39 -2.47
CA THR A 354 7.20 8.48 -1.52
C THR A 354 6.35 7.99 -0.35
N LEU A 355 6.79 8.23 0.88
CA LEU A 355 5.95 8.14 2.07
C LEU A 355 5.63 9.56 2.54
N ILE A 356 4.35 9.91 2.61
CA ILE A 356 3.88 11.23 3.05
C ILE A 356 3.11 11.05 4.34
N ALA A 357 3.70 11.49 5.46
CA ALA A 357 2.99 11.59 6.72
C ALA A 357 2.43 13.01 6.87
N HIS A 358 1.13 13.17 6.67
CA HIS A 358 0.44 14.42 6.90
C HIS A 358 0.27 14.67 8.40
N GLN A 359 0.52 15.89 8.84
CA GLN A 359 0.51 16.35 10.22
C GLN A 359 -0.54 17.46 10.40
N THR A 360 -1.33 17.39 11.47
CA THR A 360 -2.25 18.43 11.89
C THR A 360 -2.27 18.47 13.41
N GLY A 361 -2.18 19.67 13.96
CA GLY A 361 -2.31 19.88 15.39
C GLY A 361 -1.30 19.04 16.19
N GLN A 362 -1.84 18.07 16.92
CA GLN A 362 -1.16 17.23 17.88
C GLN A 362 -0.77 15.83 17.36
N ARG A 363 -1.02 15.53 16.09
CA ARG A 363 -0.70 14.21 15.49
C ARG A 363 0.34 14.34 14.38
N GLY A 364 1.17 13.32 14.23
CA GLY A 364 2.29 13.30 13.30
C GLY A 364 2.81 11.89 12.99
N LEU A 365 4.10 11.80 12.64
CA LEU A 365 4.76 10.53 12.35
C LEU A 365 5.24 9.90 13.67
N ARG A 366 4.79 8.69 13.95
CA ARG A 366 5.20 7.92 15.12
C ARG A 366 5.90 6.64 14.67
N ILE A 367 7.07 6.34 15.20
CA ILE A 367 7.71 5.03 15.02
C ILE A 367 7.72 4.33 16.37
N SER A 368 7.04 3.18 16.46
CA SER A 368 6.98 2.39 17.68
C SER A 368 8.38 1.93 18.12
N GLN A 369 8.56 1.67 19.42
CA GLN A 369 9.87 1.33 19.98
C GLN A 369 10.45 0.03 19.40
N ASP A 370 9.56 -0.90 19.07
CA ASP A 370 9.82 -2.20 18.45
C ASP A 370 9.83 -2.16 16.92
N ALA A 371 9.52 -1.01 16.32
CA ALA A 371 9.54 -0.85 14.87
C ALA A 371 10.94 -0.54 14.35
N SER A 372 11.22 -1.00 13.13
CA SER A 372 12.44 -0.67 12.40
C SER A 372 12.10 0.04 11.11
N PHE A 373 12.77 1.16 10.82
CA PHE A 373 12.63 1.89 9.58
C PHE A 373 13.98 2.02 8.88
N SER A 374 14.06 1.53 7.64
CA SER A 374 15.24 1.68 6.79
C SER A 374 14.84 2.13 5.40
N ALA A 375 15.37 3.27 4.95
CA ALA A 375 15.25 3.71 3.58
C ALA A 375 16.62 3.84 2.92
N SER A 376 16.86 2.99 1.91
CA SER A 376 18.03 3.07 1.03
C SER A 376 17.77 3.95 -0.21
N GLY A 377 16.53 4.38 -0.42
CA GLY A 377 16.10 5.28 -1.49
C GLY A 377 14.67 5.79 -1.26
N GLY A 378 14.17 6.64 -2.15
CA GLY A 378 12.84 7.25 -2.04
C GLY A 378 12.81 8.52 -1.19
N THR A 379 11.61 9.06 -0.97
CA THR A 379 11.37 10.30 -0.21
C THR A 379 10.46 10.04 0.99
N LEU A 380 10.90 10.43 2.18
CA LEU A 380 10.01 10.64 3.33
C LEU A 380 9.64 12.14 3.39
N GLU A 381 8.35 12.42 3.33
CA GLU A 381 7.78 13.77 3.40
C GLU A 381 6.89 13.93 4.63
N LEU A 382 7.16 14.97 5.42
CA LEU A 382 6.25 15.45 6.45
C LEU A 382 5.45 16.64 5.88
N ALA A 383 4.16 16.39 5.64
CA ALA A 383 3.21 17.34 5.08
C ALA A 383 2.35 17.97 6.19
N GLY A 384 1.81 19.18 5.99
CA GLY A 384 0.92 19.81 6.99
C GLY A 384 1.66 20.35 8.23
N ALA A 385 0.96 20.98 9.18
CA ALA A 385 1.57 21.68 10.32
C ALA A 385 1.31 20.97 11.66
N SER A 386 2.38 20.66 12.38
CA SER A 386 2.31 20.26 13.79
C SER A 386 2.37 21.49 14.70
N LEU A 387 1.49 21.56 15.70
CA LEU A 387 1.51 22.62 16.71
C LEU A 387 2.73 22.43 17.62
N SER A 388 3.43 23.54 17.88
CA SER A 388 4.44 23.60 18.92
C SER A 388 3.75 23.54 20.28
N SER A 389 3.96 22.44 21.01
CA SER A 389 3.85 22.36 22.46
C SER A 389 2.63 23.07 23.10
N GLY A 390 1.42 22.67 22.73
CA GLY A 390 0.21 23.03 23.48
C GLY A 390 0.13 22.22 24.76
N SER A 391 0.73 22.75 25.83
CA SER A 391 0.90 22.17 27.17
C SER A 391 1.95 21.06 27.28
N ARG A 392 2.90 21.30 28.17
CA ARG A 392 4.18 20.61 28.34
C ARG A 392 4.06 19.39 29.27
N GLU A 393 2.83 18.92 29.52
CA GLU A 393 2.50 18.04 30.65
C GLU A 393 1.53 16.89 30.34
N ASP A 394 1.02 16.73 29.11
CA ASP A 394 0.21 15.55 28.76
C ASP A 394 1.11 14.36 28.41
N ILE A 395 1.79 13.86 29.43
CA ILE A 395 2.63 12.67 29.41
C ILE A 395 1.73 11.47 29.07
N GLY A 396 1.76 10.99 27.83
CA GLY A 396 1.26 9.66 27.48
C GLY A 396 -0.13 9.56 26.83
N THR A 397 -0.67 10.64 26.26
CA THR A 397 -1.84 10.54 25.37
C THR A 397 -1.41 10.74 23.91
N GLU A 398 -2.18 10.22 22.96
CA GLU A 398 -1.96 10.17 21.50
C GLU A 398 -1.79 11.53 20.77
N ASN A 399 -1.45 12.58 21.52
CA ASN A 399 -1.60 13.99 21.18
C ASN A 399 -0.27 14.76 21.21
N GLU A 400 0.85 14.07 21.08
CA GLU A 400 2.15 14.72 20.96
C GLU A 400 2.58 14.74 19.49
N GLY A 401 2.47 15.90 18.85
CA GLY A 401 2.85 16.09 17.44
C GLY A 401 4.34 15.86 17.14
N GLY A 402 4.75 16.17 15.91
CA GLY A 402 6.15 16.02 15.50
C GLY A 402 6.53 14.61 15.08
N ILE A 403 7.80 14.23 15.31
CA ILE A 403 8.34 12.90 15.03
C ILE A 403 8.65 12.20 16.35
N TRP A 404 8.07 11.02 16.55
CA TRP A 404 8.42 10.12 17.65
C TRP A 404 9.38 9.04 17.15
N LEU A 405 10.62 9.04 17.64
CA LEU A 405 11.64 8.08 17.23
C LEU A 405 11.69 6.91 18.22
N GLY A 406 11.54 5.69 17.70
CA GLY A 406 11.81 4.44 18.41
C GLY A 406 13.32 4.22 18.58
N THR A 407 13.88 3.14 18.05
CA THR A 407 15.27 2.75 18.36
C THR A 407 16.32 3.28 17.37
N SER A 408 15.99 3.47 16.08
CA SER A 408 16.84 4.18 15.08
C SER A 408 16.11 4.30 13.72
N ILE A 409 16.30 5.41 13.01
CA ILE A 409 15.80 5.65 11.65
C ILE A 409 16.97 5.97 10.73
N GLN A 410 17.00 5.30 9.58
CA GLN A 410 17.84 5.68 8.45
C GLN A 410 16.96 6.07 7.26
N VAL A 411 17.15 7.29 6.77
CA VAL A 411 16.47 7.83 5.59
C VAL A 411 17.47 8.27 4.53
N HIS A 412 17.15 8.07 3.25
CA HIS A 412 17.93 8.64 2.15
C HIS A 412 17.58 10.12 1.98
N ASP A 413 16.44 10.46 1.37
CA ASP A 413 15.98 11.84 1.25
C ASP A 413 14.87 12.15 2.26
N PHE A 414 14.98 13.30 2.93
CA PHE A 414 14.04 13.75 3.96
C PHE A 414 13.55 15.18 3.68
N LYS A 415 12.24 15.34 3.44
CA LYS A 415 11.60 16.61 3.12
C LYS A 415 10.63 17.04 4.21
N ILE A 416 10.72 18.30 4.60
CA ILE A 416 9.91 18.89 5.68
C ILE A 416 9.21 20.15 5.16
N SER A 417 7.88 20.16 5.20
CA SER A 417 7.07 21.28 4.71
C SER A 417 6.52 22.20 5.81
N ALA A 418 6.71 21.88 7.09
CA ALA A 418 6.24 22.68 8.22
C ALA A 418 7.22 22.74 9.41
N SER A 419 6.80 23.41 10.49
CA SER A 419 7.53 23.43 11.77
C SER A 419 7.48 22.06 12.43
N THR A 420 8.43 21.19 12.08
CA THR A 420 8.53 19.85 12.64
C THR A 420 9.48 19.87 13.84
N TYR A 421 9.08 19.22 14.92
CA TYR A 421 9.93 18.99 16.08
C TYR A 421 10.15 17.49 16.29
N ILE A 422 11.29 17.12 16.86
CA ILE A 422 11.50 15.77 17.41
C ILE A 422 10.96 15.75 18.83
N ASN A 423 10.09 14.79 19.14
CA ASN A 423 9.47 14.69 20.43
C ASN A 423 10.50 14.29 21.51
N ALA A 424 10.52 15.00 22.64
CA ALA A 424 11.43 14.78 23.77
C ALA A 424 11.29 13.41 24.44
N HIS A 425 10.15 12.72 24.25
CA HIS A 425 9.87 11.37 24.72
C HIS A 425 10.30 10.26 23.75
N SER A 426 10.99 10.61 22.65
CA SER A 426 11.65 9.61 21.80
C SER A 426 12.59 8.71 22.63
N ALA A 427 12.82 7.47 22.19
CA ALA A 427 13.61 6.53 22.98
C ALA A 427 15.03 7.07 23.25
N ALA A 428 15.60 6.73 24.41
CA ALA A 428 16.88 7.28 24.86
C ALA A 428 18.08 7.00 23.92
N SER A 429 17.94 6.03 23.01
CA SER A 429 18.92 5.66 21.99
C SER A 429 18.43 5.83 20.56
N ALA A 430 17.33 6.58 20.37
CA ALA A 430 16.85 6.93 19.04
C ALA A 430 17.99 7.55 18.21
N ALA A 431 17.88 7.51 16.90
CA ALA A 431 18.78 8.20 15.98
C ALA A 431 18.01 8.51 14.69
N LEU A 432 18.32 9.62 14.05
CA LEU A 432 17.86 9.93 12.69
C LEU A 432 19.10 10.18 11.83
N ALA A 433 19.37 9.27 10.90
CA ALA A 433 20.42 9.44 9.90
C ALA A 433 19.79 9.79 8.56
N VAL A 434 20.25 10.87 7.92
CA VAL A 434 19.84 11.29 6.57
C VAL A 434 21.05 11.16 5.66
N HIS A 435 21.01 10.21 4.73
CA HIS A 435 22.15 9.90 3.85
C HIS A 435 22.17 10.73 2.55
N GLY A 436 21.00 11.19 2.12
CA GLY A 436 20.78 12.03 0.96
C GLY A 436 20.45 13.47 1.35
N THR A 437 19.43 14.06 0.73
CA THR A 437 19.09 15.46 0.89
C THR A 437 18.16 15.68 2.09
N LEU A 438 18.55 16.57 3.00
CA LEU A 438 17.64 17.19 3.97
C LEU A 438 17.13 18.51 3.38
N ALA A 439 15.82 18.62 3.15
CA ALA A 439 15.20 19.86 2.66
C ALA A 439 14.14 20.38 3.65
N ILE A 440 14.35 21.60 4.13
CA ILE A 440 13.40 22.32 4.99
C ILE A 440 12.77 23.43 4.16
N ALA A 441 11.44 23.43 4.06
CA ALA A 441 10.71 24.44 3.30
C ALA A 441 11.00 25.86 3.83
N ARG A 442 11.00 26.85 2.92
CA ARG A 442 11.30 28.25 3.23
C ARG A 442 10.39 28.79 4.33
N GLY A 443 10.98 29.44 5.32
CA GLY A 443 10.26 30.02 6.47
C GLY A 443 9.70 28.97 7.45
N LYS A 444 10.17 27.72 7.36
CA LYS A 444 9.87 26.64 8.32
C LYS A 444 11.09 26.33 9.16
N CYS A 445 10.87 25.57 10.23
CA CYS A 445 11.87 25.21 11.21
C CYS A 445 11.88 23.70 11.42
N PHE A 446 13.07 23.09 11.49
CA PHE A 446 13.27 21.77 12.08
C PHE A 446 13.90 21.94 13.47
N ASP A 447 13.14 21.60 14.52
CA ASP A 447 13.55 21.77 15.93
C ASP A 447 14.01 20.44 16.53
N ALA A 448 15.30 20.34 16.82
CA ALA A 448 15.94 19.16 17.42
C ALA A 448 16.23 19.35 18.93
N ARG A 449 15.55 20.27 19.62
CA ARG A 449 15.76 20.55 21.05
C ARG A 449 15.81 19.28 21.90
N GLY A 450 16.84 19.19 22.73
CA GLY A 450 17.07 18.04 23.61
C GLY A 450 17.84 16.89 22.96
N PHE A 451 18.14 17.00 21.66
CA PHE A 451 18.90 16.02 20.90
C PHE A 451 20.25 16.61 20.46
N ARG A 452 21.25 15.74 20.31
CA ARG A 452 22.58 16.16 19.86
C ARG A 452 22.64 16.12 18.34
N VAL A 453 22.92 17.26 17.74
CA VAL A 453 23.14 17.39 16.29
C VAL A 453 24.61 17.18 15.98
N LEU A 454 24.91 16.25 15.07
CA LEU A 454 26.27 15.81 14.76
C LEU A 454 26.76 16.20 13.36
N ALA A 455 25.97 16.87 12.53
CA ALA A 455 26.46 17.40 11.27
C ALA A 455 26.20 18.88 11.10
N THR A 456 26.94 19.46 10.15
CA THR A 456 26.83 20.85 9.74
C THR A 456 25.84 20.94 8.58
N VAL A 457 24.65 21.50 8.82
CA VAL A 457 23.73 21.86 7.75
C VAL A 457 24.27 23.14 7.10
N PRO A 458 24.61 23.15 5.79
CA PRO A 458 25.05 24.37 5.15
C PRO A 458 23.93 25.41 5.20
N ALA A 459 24.17 26.57 5.81
CA ALA A 459 23.22 27.66 5.80
C ALA A 459 23.08 28.19 4.35
N SER A 460 21.88 28.06 3.77
CA SER A 460 21.52 28.67 2.49
C SER A 460 20.40 29.68 2.71
N PRO A 461 20.45 30.89 2.12
CA PRO A 461 19.40 31.90 2.27
C PRO A 461 18.04 31.47 1.70
N ASP A 462 18.01 30.40 0.89
CA ASP A 462 16.79 29.84 0.30
C ASP A 462 16.22 28.64 1.06
N GLN A 463 16.87 28.19 2.14
CA GLN A 463 16.41 27.06 2.97
C GLN A 463 15.71 27.51 4.25
N GLY A 464 14.83 26.66 4.80
CA GLY A 464 14.27 26.84 6.13
C GLY A 464 15.33 26.78 7.23
N GLU A 465 14.94 27.15 8.45
CA GLU A 465 15.83 27.22 9.60
C GLU A 465 15.99 25.84 10.24
N PHE A 466 17.21 25.52 10.65
CA PHE A 466 17.51 24.38 11.49
C PHE A 466 17.80 24.90 12.91
N LEU A 467 16.99 24.49 13.88
CA LEU A 467 17.16 24.87 15.30
C LEU A 467 17.78 23.67 16.05
N PRO A 468 19.08 23.72 16.37
CA PRO A 468 19.78 22.66 17.08
C PRO A 468 19.36 22.49 18.54
#